data_AF-A0A2T9ZBS6-F1
#
_entry.id   AF-A0A2T9ZBS6-F1
#
_cell.length_a   1.000
_cell.length_b   1.000
_cell.length_c   1.000
_cell.angle_alpha   90.00
_cell.angle_beta   90.00
_cell.angle_gamma   90.00
#
_symmetry.space_group_name_H-M   'P 1'
#
loop_
_entity.id
_entity.type
_entity.pdbx_description
1 polymer ?
#
loop_
_entity_poly.entity_id
_entity_poly.type
_entity_poly.pdbx_seq_one_letter_code
_entity_poly.pdbx_strand_id
1 'polypeptide(L)'
;MSSTGQIGEDTADSMLEVDFDEVRGELLLENKDLENPSEAESEKPKYYELSDSQVKKANEYILKSCESNSNYKKPSDLLIENRTQFFSGSWENLIKHHNNPSRTSVKKYNLILTSETIYDTDSQQSLYDCILNFLEKPKTEIDTETTLKQKNKLFVNQPAAFIAAKTMYFGLTGSVLSFKQLVLAKGDFNVETVWKSNSGFQREILKLTWL
;
A
#
# COMPACT_ATOMS: atom_id res chain seq x y z
N MET A 1 1.54 47.48 -27.77
CA MET A 1 0.87 46.64 -26.76
C MET A 1 1.02 45.19 -27.17
N SER A 2 2.07 44.53 -26.68
CA SER A 2 2.22 43.07 -26.70
C SER A 2 3.25 42.77 -25.62
N SER A 3 2.81 42.15 -24.54
CA SER A 3 3.68 41.65 -23.47
C SER A 3 3.32 40.18 -23.28
N THR A 4 4.18 39.35 -23.82
CA THR A 4 4.24 37.90 -23.67
C THR A 4 4.41 37.51 -22.21
N GLY A 5 3.51 36.67 -21.71
CA GLY A 5 3.64 36.00 -20.42
C GLY A 5 4.63 34.84 -20.53
N GLN A 6 5.60 34.82 -19.63
CA GLN A 6 6.35 33.62 -19.24
C GLN A 6 5.85 33.20 -17.87
N ILE A 7 5.20 32.04 -17.79
CA ILE A 7 5.04 31.29 -16.55
C ILE A 7 5.94 30.08 -16.74
N GLY A 8 7.03 30.04 -15.97
CA GLY A 8 7.97 28.93 -15.98
C GLY A 8 7.30 27.67 -15.45
N GLU A 9 7.26 26.66 -16.31
CA GLU A 9 7.31 25.25 -15.94
C GLU A 9 8.67 24.97 -15.28
N ASP A 10 8.65 24.23 -14.17
CA ASP A 10 9.59 23.14 -13.87
C ASP A 10 9.23 22.55 -12.51
N THR A 11 8.15 21.77 -12.45
CA THR A 11 7.99 20.75 -11.40
C THR A 11 8.51 19.44 -11.97
N ALA A 12 9.82 19.31 -12.04
CA ALA A 12 10.51 18.04 -12.23
C ALA A 12 10.43 17.24 -10.91
N ASP A 13 9.22 16.85 -10.52
CA ASP A 13 9.03 15.76 -9.56
C ASP A 13 8.84 14.50 -10.41
N SER A 14 9.92 14.13 -11.10
CA SER A 14 10.00 12.87 -11.84
C SER A 14 9.76 11.75 -10.84
N MET A 15 8.72 10.94 -11.08
CA MET A 15 8.50 9.67 -10.41
C MET A 15 9.85 8.93 -10.33
N LEU A 16 10.38 8.76 -9.12
CA LEU A 16 11.47 7.83 -8.86
C LEU A 16 10.91 6.42 -9.07
N GLU A 17 10.84 5.99 -10.33
CA GLU A 17 10.63 4.60 -10.68
C GLU A 17 11.96 3.90 -10.48
N VAL A 18 12.05 3.10 -9.42
CA VAL A 18 13.22 2.26 -9.17
C VAL A 18 13.14 1.08 -10.14
N ASP A 19 13.98 1.11 -11.17
CA ASP A 19 14.16 -0.01 -12.07
C ASP A 19 14.92 -1.12 -11.31
N PHE A 20 14.19 -2.13 -10.87
CA PHE A 20 14.79 -3.24 -10.13
C PHE A 20 15.72 -4.09 -11.00
N ASP A 21 15.58 -4.08 -12.33
CA ASP A 21 16.47 -4.84 -13.20
C ASP A 21 17.81 -4.12 -13.38
N GLU A 22 17.82 -2.79 -13.34
CA GLU A 22 19.04 -2.00 -13.20
C GLU A 22 19.79 -2.35 -11.91
N VAL A 23 19.10 -2.29 -10.77
CA VAL A 23 19.69 -2.62 -9.46
C VAL A 23 20.22 -4.06 -9.41
N ARG A 24 19.44 -5.03 -9.90
CA ARG A 24 19.85 -6.44 -9.93
C ARG A 24 21.01 -6.67 -10.89
N GLY A 25 21.01 -5.99 -12.03
CA GLY A 25 22.04 -6.10 -13.05
C GLY A 25 23.39 -5.60 -12.57
N GLU A 26 23.42 -4.42 -11.95
CA GLU A 26 24.63 -3.87 -11.34
C GLU A 26 25.19 -4.79 -10.25
N LEU A 27 24.31 -5.29 -9.37
CA LEU A 27 24.72 -6.20 -8.30
C LEU A 27 25.33 -7.51 -8.84
N LEU A 28 24.81 -8.04 -9.95
CA LEU A 28 25.35 -9.23 -10.58
C LEU A 28 26.71 -8.98 -11.25
N LEU A 29 26.94 -7.80 -11.82
CA LEU A 29 28.26 -7.44 -12.37
C LEU A 29 29.30 -7.32 -11.26
N GLU A 30 28.99 -6.55 -10.20
CA GLU A 30 29.90 -6.38 -9.06
C GLU A 30 30.27 -7.71 -8.40
N ASN A 31 29.31 -8.63 -8.26
CA ASN A 31 29.58 -9.95 -7.69
C ASN A 31 30.26 -10.92 -8.67
N LYS A 32 30.13 -10.72 -10.00
CA LYS A 32 30.91 -11.47 -11.00
C LYS A 32 32.37 -11.03 -11.02
N ASP A 33 32.64 -9.74 -10.89
CA ASP A 33 34.01 -9.19 -10.82
C ASP A 33 34.75 -9.69 -9.57
N LEU A 34 34.02 -9.95 -8.48
CA LEU A 34 34.54 -10.60 -7.27
C LEU A 34 34.79 -12.11 -7.45
N GLU A 35 33.96 -12.81 -8.22
CA GLU A 35 34.10 -14.25 -8.49
C GLU A 35 35.22 -14.54 -9.52
N ASN A 36 35.44 -13.66 -10.50
CA ASN A 36 36.47 -13.79 -11.55
C ASN A 36 37.14 -12.42 -11.88
N PRO A 37 38.20 -12.03 -11.16
CA PRO A 37 38.83 -10.70 -11.29
C PRO A 37 39.51 -10.42 -12.64
N SER A 38 39.75 -11.45 -13.47
CA SER A 38 40.45 -11.33 -14.75
C SER A 38 39.57 -10.91 -15.94
N GLU A 39 38.25 -10.78 -15.75
CA GLU A 39 37.27 -10.42 -16.79
C GLU A 39 36.58 -9.06 -16.54
N ALA A 40 37.05 -8.30 -15.54
CA ALA A 40 36.36 -7.11 -14.98
C ALA A 40 36.37 -5.83 -15.87
N GLU A 41 36.74 -5.94 -17.15
CA GLU A 41 36.75 -4.82 -18.10
C GLU A 41 35.63 -4.93 -19.15
N SER A 42 34.39 -5.15 -18.71
CA SER A 42 33.23 -5.03 -19.61
C SER A 42 32.51 -3.69 -19.38
N GLU A 43 32.24 -2.94 -20.46
CA GLU A 43 31.47 -1.69 -20.40
C GLU A 43 30.10 -1.95 -19.76
N LYS A 44 29.72 -1.12 -18.78
CA LYS A 44 28.41 -1.21 -18.13
C LYS A 44 27.30 -1.04 -19.19
N PRO A 45 26.39 -2.02 -19.35
CA PRO A 45 25.31 -1.90 -20.30
C PRO A 45 24.34 -0.80 -19.84
N LYS A 46 23.74 -0.10 -20.81
CA LYS A 46 22.76 0.97 -20.54
C LYS A 46 21.43 0.44 -19.95
N TYR A 47 21.11 -0.82 -20.22
CA TYR A 47 19.93 -1.52 -19.71
C TYR A 47 20.27 -2.98 -19.46
N TYR A 48 19.61 -3.59 -18.47
CA TYR A 48 19.79 -5.01 -18.14
C TYR A 48 18.56 -5.81 -18.53
N GLU A 49 18.72 -6.75 -19.47
CA GLU A 49 17.71 -7.77 -19.75
C GLU A 49 18.09 -9.05 -19.01
N LEU A 50 17.51 -9.25 -17.82
CA LEU A 50 17.84 -10.36 -16.94
C LEU A 50 16.91 -11.56 -17.20
N SER A 51 17.49 -12.75 -17.31
CA SER A 51 16.72 -14.00 -17.25
C SER A 51 16.23 -14.30 -15.83
N ASP A 52 15.19 -15.13 -15.69
CA ASP A 52 14.65 -15.56 -14.39
C ASP A 52 15.72 -16.13 -13.44
N SER A 53 16.69 -16.86 -14.00
CA SER A 53 17.82 -17.41 -13.23
C SER A 53 18.72 -16.31 -12.68
N GLN A 54 19.00 -15.29 -13.48
CA GLN A 54 19.78 -14.12 -13.06
C GLN A 54 19.02 -13.28 -12.03
N VAL A 55 17.72 -13.06 -12.22
CA VAL A 55 16.87 -12.37 -11.24
C VAL A 55 16.88 -13.10 -9.90
N LYS A 56 16.74 -14.43 -9.91
CA LYS A 56 16.81 -15.25 -8.70
C LYS A 56 18.17 -15.11 -8.01
N LYS A 57 19.27 -15.23 -8.75
CA LYS A 57 20.64 -15.11 -8.21
C LYS A 57 20.88 -13.70 -7.63
N ALA A 58 20.42 -12.65 -8.31
CA ALA A 58 20.51 -11.28 -7.83
C ALA A 58 19.75 -11.08 -6.51
N ASN A 59 18.51 -11.59 -6.42
CA ASN A 59 17.72 -11.51 -5.19
C ASN A 59 18.41 -12.23 -4.01
N GLU A 60 19.09 -13.36 -4.26
CA GLU A 60 19.88 -14.05 -3.23
C GLU A 60 21.04 -13.18 -2.72
N TYR A 61 21.75 -12.46 -3.61
CA TYR A 61 22.79 -11.52 -3.20
C TYR A 61 22.22 -10.32 -2.42
N ILE A 62 21.08 -9.76 -2.85
CA ILE A 62 20.38 -8.68 -2.12
C ILE A 62 20.10 -9.14 -0.69
N LEU A 63 19.50 -10.32 -0.52
CA LEU A 63 19.18 -10.86 0.80
C LEU A 63 20.43 -11.07 1.67
N LYS A 64 21.50 -11.64 1.11
CA LYS A 64 22.78 -11.82 1.84
C LYS A 64 23.43 -10.49 2.23
N SER A 65 23.38 -9.49 1.36
CA SER A 65 23.93 -8.15 1.63
C SER A 65 23.15 -7.44 2.75
N CYS A 66 21.82 -7.63 2.78
CA CYS A 66 20.99 -7.19 3.89
C CYS A 66 21.43 -7.86 5.20
N GLU A 67 21.64 -9.18 5.20
CA GLU A 67 22.06 -9.94 6.39
C GLU A 67 23.45 -9.56 6.93
N SER A 68 24.35 -9.12 6.05
CA SER A 68 25.75 -8.81 6.38
C SER A 68 25.94 -7.41 6.96
N ASN A 69 24.93 -6.54 6.85
CA ASN A 69 25.00 -5.18 7.35
C ASN A 69 24.96 -5.18 8.89
N SER A 70 25.94 -4.57 9.56
CA SER A 70 26.06 -4.59 11.04
C SER A 70 24.88 -3.93 11.78
N ASN A 71 24.02 -3.20 11.06
CA ASN A 71 22.75 -2.64 11.55
C ASN A 71 21.52 -3.51 11.22
N TYR A 72 21.70 -4.63 10.51
CA TYR A 72 20.65 -5.61 10.25
C TYR A 72 20.32 -6.36 11.53
N LYS A 73 19.29 -5.88 12.21
CA LYS A 73 18.57 -6.68 13.20
C LYS A 73 17.86 -7.78 12.42
N LYS A 74 18.08 -9.05 12.79
CA LYS A 74 17.35 -10.15 12.15
C LYS A 74 15.84 -9.85 12.23
N PRO A 75 15.03 -10.29 11.26
CA PRO A 75 13.58 -10.14 11.34
C PRO A 75 12.96 -10.71 12.62
N SER A 76 13.66 -11.63 13.30
CA SER A 76 13.35 -12.15 14.64
C SER A 76 13.70 -11.17 15.78
N ASP A 77 14.72 -10.33 15.59
CA ASP A 77 15.17 -9.31 16.55
C ASP A 77 14.38 -8.00 16.39
N LEU A 78 13.86 -7.76 15.20
CA LEU A 78 12.78 -6.81 14.95
C LEU A 78 11.49 -7.50 15.36
N LEU A 79 10.67 -6.91 16.23
CA LEU A 79 9.40 -7.50 16.69
C LEU A 79 8.33 -7.60 15.58
N ILE A 80 8.69 -7.85 14.31
CA ILE A 80 7.81 -7.91 13.14
C ILE A 80 6.92 -9.14 13.21
N GLU A 81 7.47 -10.30 13.61
CA GLU A 81 6.72 -11.56 13.72
C GLU A 81 5.44 -11.43 14.55
N ASN A 82 5.49 -10.63 15.63
CA ASN A 82 4.33 -10.39 16.51
C ASN A 82 3.47 -9.19 16.07
N ARG A 83 3.87 -8.43 15.05
CA ARG A 83 3.18 -7.22 14.55
C ARG A 83 2.55 -7.40 13.18
N THR A 84 2.93 -8.42 12.41
CA THR A 84 2.41 -8.69 11.06
C THR A 84 1.70 -10.04 11.00
N GLN A 85 0.59 -10.10 10.28
CA GLN A 85 -0.15 -11.34 10.02
C GLN A 85 -0.47 -11.41 8.54
N PHE A 86 -0.28 -12.58 7.94
CA PHE A 86 -0.55 -12.83 6.52
C PHE A 86 -1.83 -13.65 6.38
N PHE A 87 -2.68 -13.26 5.44
CA PHE A 87 -3.94 -13.93 5.15
C PHE A 87 -4.07 -14.12 3.64
N SER A 88 -4.71 -15.21 3.24
CA SER A 88 -5.00 -15.53 1.83
C SER A 88 -6.40 -16.09 1.69
N GLY A 89 -7.09 -15.74 0.62
CA GLY A 89 -8.46 -16.15 0.34
C GLY A 89 -9.37 -14.96 0.03
N SER A 90 -10.66 -15.21 -0.10
CA SER A 90 -11.66 -14.18 -0.36
C SER A 90 -11.94 -13.32 0.88
N TRP A 91 -12.52 -12.13 0.68
CA TRP A 91 -12.91 -11.25 1.78
C TRP A 91 -13.95 -11.89 2.71
N GLU A 92 -14.88 -12.68 2.17
CA GLU A 92 -15.88 -13.41 2.99
C GLU A 92 -15.21 -14.43 3.90
N ASN A 93 -14.18 -15.13 3.42
CA ASN A 93 -13.44 -16.09 4.24
C ASN A 93 -12.65 -15.38 5.34
N LEU A 94 -12.08 -14.20 5.04
CA LEU A 94 -11.41 -13.37 6.04
C LEU A 94 -12.39 -12.94 7.14
N ILE A 95 -13.59 -12.48 6.77
CA ILE A 95 -14.66 -12.10 7.72
C ILE A 95 -15.10 -13.30 8.56
N LYS A 96 -15.32 -14.48 7.95
CA LYS A 96 -15.70 -15.71 8.67
C LYS A 96 -14.64 -16.15 9.68
N HIS A 97 -13.36 -16.11 9.27
CA HIS A 97 -12.24 -16.45 10.15
C HIS A 97 -12.11 -15.46 11.32
N HIS A 98 -12.52 -14.21 11.11
CA HIS A 98 -12.52 -13.17 12.13
C HIS A 98 -13.69 -13.27 13.11
N ASN A 99 -14.90 -13.53 12.61
CA ASN A 99 -16.12 -13.66 13.41
C ASN A 99 -16.27 -15.03 14.10
N ASN A 100 -15.22 -15.87 14.09
CA ASN A 100 -15.27 -17.18 14.72
C ASN A 100 -15.50 -17.03 16.25
N PRO A 101 -16.60 -17.57 16.80
CA PRO A 101 -16.98 -17.40 18.21
C PRO A 101 -15.98 -18.00 19.21
N SER A 102 -15.06 -18.85 18.75
CA SER A 102 -13.96 -19.36 19.57
C SER A 102 -12.86 -18.32 19.84
N ARG A 103 -12.86 -17.16 19.16
CA ARG A 103 -11.89 -16.08 19.40
C ARG A 103 -12.38 -15.13 20.48
N THR A 104 -11.53 -14.93 21.48
CA THR A 104 -11.79 -14.10 22.66
C THR A 104 -11.87 -12.60 22.37
N SER A 105 -11.37 -12.14 21.21
CA SER A 105 -11.52 -10.75 20.77
C SER A 105 -11.50 -10.61 19.24
N VAL A 106 -12.41 -9.78 18.74
CA VAL A 106 -12.55 -9.40 17.34
C VAL A 106 -11.53 -8.28 17.07
N LYS A 107 -10.45 -8.58 16.33
CA LYS A 107 -9.41 -7.58 16.01
C LYS A 107 -9.92 -6.54 15.02
N LYS A 108 -10.07 -5.29 15.43
CA LYS A 108 -10.41 -4.17 14.54
C LYS A 108 -9.16 -3.34 14.20
N TYR A 109 -9.24 -2.56 13.14
CA TYR A 109 -8.15 -1.73 12.65
C TYR A 109 -8.54 -0.26 12.68
N ASN A 110 -7.60 0.60 13.06
CA ASN A 110 -7.78 2.05 12.97
C ASN A 110 -7.54 2.58 11.55
N LEU A 111 -6.82 1.82 10.72
CA LEU A 111 -6.50 2.20 9.35
C LEU A 111 -6.68 0.98 8.45
N ILE A 112 -7.46 1.14 7.39
CA ILE A 112 -7.57 0.17 6.30
C ILE A 112 -7.06 0.85 5.04
N LEU A 113 -6.15 0.20 4.32
CA LEU A 113 -5.61 0.68 3.06
C LEU A 113 -5.92 -0.34 1.97
N THR A 114 -6.40 0.14 0.83
CA THR A 114 -6.60 -0.70 -0.34
C THR A 114 -6.35 0.11 -1.61
N SER A 115 -5.89 -0.56 -2.66
CA SER A 115 -5.53 0.06 -3.93
C SER A 115 -6.03 -0.83 -5.06
N GLU A 116 -6.73 -0.24 -6.03
CA GLU A 116 -7.19 -0.90 -7.25
C GLU A 116 -8.08 -2.14 -6.97
N THR A 117 -9.01 -2.03 -6.02
CA THR A 117 -9.88 -3.13 -5.57
C THR A 117 -11.38 -2.92 -5.84
N ILE A 118 -11.73 -1.81 -6.50
CA ILE A 118 -13.13 -1.45 -6.81
C ILE A 118 -13.43 -1.52 -8.31
N TYR A 119 -12.64 -2.27 -9.08
CA TYR A 119 -12.81 -2.37 -10.53
C TYR A 119 -14.00 -3.23 -10.96
N ASP A 120 -14.57 -4.03 -10.06
CA ASP A 120 -15.69 -4.92 -10.31
C ASP A 120 -16.81 -4.70 -9.28
N THR A 121 -18.03 -4.44 -9.74
CA THR A 121 -19.19 -4.14 -8.89
C THR A 121 -19.60 -5.31 -8.00
N ASP A 122 -19.44 -6.55 -8.44
CA ASP A 122 -19.82 -7.72 -7.65
C ASP A 122 -18.90 -7.85 -6.43
N SER A 123 -17.61 -7.58 -6.64
CA SER A 123 -16.59 -7.55 -5.60
C SER A 123 -16.71 -6.33 -4.66
N GLN A 124 -17.23 -5.19 -5.13
CA GLN A 124 -17.37 -3.98 -4.30
C GLN A 124 -18.18 -4.21 -3.01
N GLN A 125 -19.24 -5.04 -3.07
CA GLN A 125 -20.04 -5.38 -1.90
C GLN A 125 -19.21 -6.13 -0.85
N SER A 126 -18.44 -7.13 -1.28
CA SER A 126 -17.58 -7.90 -0.38
C SER A 126 -16.47 -7.06 0.25
N LEU A 127 -15.91 -6.09 -0.50
CA LEU A 127 -14.97 -5.11 0.06
C LEU A 127 -15.64 -4.20 1.09
N TYR A 128 -16.84 -3.71 0.79
CA TYR A 128 -17.62 -2.90 1.74
C TYR A 128 -17.85 -3.65 3.05
N ASP A 129 -18.31 -4.90 2.97
CA ASP A 129 -18.56 -5.73 4.14
C ASP A 129 -17.28 -6.01 4.91
N CYS A 130 -16.15 -6.16 4.22
CA CYS A 130 -14.83 -6.26 4.84
C CYS A 130 -14.52 -4.98 5.65
N ILE A 131 -14.63 -3.80 5.05
CA ILE A 131 -14.38 -2.52 5.73
C ILE A 131 -15.32 -2.37 6.94
N LEU A 132 -16.61 -2.69 6.79
CA LEU A 132 -17.60 -2.67 7.87
C LEU A 132 -17.23 -3.58 9.05
N ASN A 133 -16.76 -4.78 8.76
CA ASN A 133 -16.39 -5.77 9.78
C ASN A 133 -15.02 -5.50 10.41
N PHE A 134 -14.13 -4.77 9.75
CA PHE A 134 -12.74 -4.61 10.22
C PHE A 134 -12.40 -3.22 10.72
N LEU A 135 -13.10 -2.16 10.30
CA LEU A 135 -12.81 -0.81 10.73
C LEU A 135 -13.30 -0.59 12.18
N GLU A 136 -12.41 -0.07 13.03
CA GLU A 136 -12.73 0.31 14.40
C GLU A 136 -13.68 1.51 14.41
N LYS A 137 -14.69 1.50 15.29
CA LYS A 137 -15.56 2.68 15.48
C LYS A 137 -14.82 3.79 16.23
N PRO A 138 -15.09 5.07 15.95
CA PRO A 138 -14.57 6.16 16.77
C PRO A 138 -14.98 5.95 18.23
N LYS A 139 -14.04 6.09 19.15
CA LYS A 139 -14.34 6.06 20.58
C LYS A 139 -14.98 7.40 20.92
N THR A 140 -16.30 7.43 21.07
CA THR A 140 -16.97 8.58 21.68
C THR A 140 -16.49 8.68 23.12
N GLU A 141 -15.86 9.79 23.49
CA GLU A 141 -15.44 10.10 24.85
C GLU A 141 -16.68 10.25 25.77
N ILE A 142 -17.29 9.13 26.14
CA ILE A 142 -18.26 9.06 27.24
C ILE A 142 -17.93 7.81 28.04
N ASP A 143 -16.74 7.78 28.63
CA ASP A 143 -16.42 6.93 29.77
C ASP A 143 -15.60 7.78 30.74
N THR A 144 -16.32 8.52 31.59
CA THR A 144 -15.81 9.24 32.75
C THR A 144 -15.06 8.26 33.67
N GLU A 145 -13.73 8.29 33.63
CA GLU A 145 -12.78 8.15 34.76
C GLU A 145 -11.38 7.65 34.35
N THR A 146 -11.16 7.18 33.12
CA THR A 146 -9.84 6.62 32.73
C THR A 146 -8.98 7.57 31.87
N THR A 147 -9.27 8.88 31.88
CA THR A 147 -8.69 9.86 30.93
C THR A 147 -7.33 10.44 31.36
N LEU A 148 -6.79 10.10 32.53
CA LEU A 148 -5.56 10.74 33.04
C LEU A 148 -4.24 10.00 32.76
N LYS A 149 -4.27 8.77 32.20
CA LYS A 149 -3.04 7.98 31.98
C LYS A 149 -2.63 7.71 30.52
N GLN A 150 -3.38 8.19 29.53
CA GLN A 150 -3.03 8.00 28.11
C GLN A 150 -2.81 9.31 27.33
N LYS A 151 -2.21 10.31 27.98
CA LYS A 151 -1.78 11.57 27.35
C LYS A 151 -0.60 11.47 26.36
N ASN A 152 -0.23 10.25 25.95
CA ASN A 152 0.80 9.98 24.93
C ASN A 152 0.23 9.14 23.78
N LYS A 153 -0.99 9.42 23.32
CA LYS A 153 -1.58 8.69 22.20
C LYS A 153 -1.82 9.61 21.03
N LEU A 154 -0.94 9.45 20.06
CA LEU A 154 -0.94 9.93 18.68
C LEU A 154 -2.21 9.48 17.92
N PHE A 155 -3.40 9.71 18.46
CA PHE A 155 -4.68 9.56 17.75
C PHE A 155 -5.12 10.93 17.27
N VAL A 156 -4.34 11.52 16.37
CA VAL A 156 -4.73 12.77 15.70
C VAL A 156 -5.80 12.49 14.64
N ASN A 157 -5.98 11.23 14.22
CA ASN A 157 -6.92 10.86 13.17
C ASN A 157 -7.92 9.80 13.64
N GLN A 158 -9.21 10.08 13.41
CA GLN A 158 -10.31 9.12 13.51
C GLN A 158 -10.00 7.85 12.69
N PRO A 159 -10.46 6.66 13.12
CA PRO A 159 -10.37 5.46 12.29
C PRO A 159 -10.94 5.68 10.89
N ALA A 160 -10.19 5.29 9.86
CA ALA A 160 -10.57 5.51 8.47
C ALA A 160 -10.11 4.38 7.53
N ALA A 161 -10.84 4.21 6.44
CA ALA A 161 -10.42 3.38 5.31
C ALA A 161 -10.07 4.27 4.11
N PHE A 162 -8.91 4.03 3.48
CA PHE A 162 -8.49 4.72 2.27
C PHE A 162 -8.49 3.77 1.09
N ILE A 163 -9.17 4.18 0.02
CA ILE A 163 -9.33 3.41 -1.22
C ILE A 163 -8.70 4.22 -2.34
N ALA A 164 -7.54 3.79 -2.83
CA ALA A 164 -6.93 4.36 -4.03
C ALA A 164 -7.45 3.61 -5.27
N ALA A 165 -7.92 4.32 -6.29
CA ALA A 165 -8.48 3.69 -7.48
C ALA A 165 -8.36 4.59 -8.71
N LYS A 166 -8.46 3.99 -9.90
CA LYS A 166 -8.78 4.73 -11.13
C LYS A 166 -10.21 5.24 -11.02
N THR A 167 -10.46 6.47 -11.48
CA THR A 167 -11.81 7.04 -11.50
C THR A 167 -12.76 6.15 -12.28
N MET A 168 -12.29 5.60 -13.41
CA MET A 168 -13.03 4.69 -14.29
C MET A 168 -12.13 3.53 -14.74
N TYR A 169 -12.73 2.34 -14.88
CA TYR A 169 -12.08 1.15 -15.44
C TYR A 169 -12.77 0.76 -16.76
N PHE A 170 -12.07 0.92 -17.89
CA PHE A 170 -12.64 0.57 -19.19
C PHE A 170 -12.76 -0.95 -19.35
N GLY A 171 -13.94 -1.41 -19.82
CA GLY A 171 -14.23 -2.83 -20.01
C GLY A 171 -14.57 -3.59 -18.72
N LEU A 172 -14.62 -2.91 -17.58
CA LEU A 172 -15.03 -3.46 -16.30
C LEU A 172 -16.27 -2.74 -15.78
N THR A 173 -16.93 -3.33 -14.78
CA THR A 173 -18.21 -2.85 -14.24
C THR A 173 -18.03 -1.77 -13.17
N GLY A 174 -16.90 -1.78 -12.45
CA GLY A 174 -16.63 -0.90 -11.33
C GLY A 174 -16.03 0.45 -11.68
N SER A 175 -16.25 1.42 -10.80
CA SER A 175 -15.66 2.77 -10.86
C SER A 175 -15.66 3.40 -9.47
N VAL A 176 -14.98 4.54 -9.33
CA VAL A 176 -15.09 5.38 -8.12
C VAL A 176 -16.55 5.80 -7.88
N LEU A 177 -17.29 6.10 -8.95
CA LEU A 177 -18.69 6.49 -8.85
C LEU A 177 -19.58 5.37 -8.30
N SER A 178 -19.46 4.15 -8.84
CA SER A 178 -20.27 3.02 -8.41
C SER A 178 -19.99 2.65 -6.94
N PHE A 179 -18.72 2.71 -6.51
CA PHE A 179 -18.37 2.45 -5.12
C PHE A 179 -18.91 3.53 -4.18
N LYS A 180 -18.85 4.82 -4.57
CA LYS A 180 -19.49 5.91 -3.80
C LYS A 180 -20.99 5.69 -3.66
N GLN A 181 -21.67 5.31 -4.74
CA GLN A 181 -23.11 5.01 -4.72
C GLN A 181 -23.43 3.87 -3.77
N LEU A 182 -22.63 2.79 -3.78
CA LEU A 182 -22.78 1.69 -2.83
C LEU A 182 -22.64 2.17 -1.37
N VAL A 183 -21.61 2.96 -1.06
CA VAL A 183 -21.38 3.47 0.30
C VAL A 183 -22.53 4.35 0.75
N LEU A 184 -22.98 5.28 -0.10
CA LEU A 184 -24.11 6.17 0.18
C LEU A 184 -25.43 5.39 0.36
N ALA A 185 -25.65 4.34 -0.43
CA ALA A 185 -26.85 3.51 -0.34
C ALA A 185 -26.90 2.67 0.95
N LYS A 186 -25.75 2.24 1.48
CA LYS A 186 -25.66 1.48 2.73
C LYS A 186 -25.77 2.38 3.97
N GLY A 187 -25.18 3.57 3.91
CA GLY A 187 -25.36 4.59 4.94
C GLY A 187 -24.65 4.31 6.28
N ASP A 188 -23.64 3.45 6.32
CA ASP A 188 -22.81 3.26 7.53
C ASP A 188 -21.59 4.22 7.57
N PHE A 189 -21.19 4.76 6.41
CA PHE A 189 -19.98 5.56 6.27
C PHE A 189 -20.23 6.86 5.51
N ASN A 190 -19.50 7.91 5.90
CA ASN A 190 -19.23 9.06 5.06
C ASN A 190 -18.14 8.69 4.04
N VAL A 191 -18.23 9.22 2.83
CA VAL A 191 -17.23 9.02 1.77
C VAL A 191 -16.81 10.36 1.19
N GLU A 192 -15.52 10.68 1.29
CA GLU A 192 -14.93 11.88 0.72
C GLU A 192 -13.80 11.53 -0.25
N THR A 193 -13.61 12.34 -1.30
CA THR A 193 -12.39 12.25 -2.11
C THR A 193 -11.34 13.18 -1.51
N VAL A 194 -10.23 12.61 -1.02
CA VAL A 194 -9.14 13.37 -0.38
C VAL A 194 -8.00 13.70 -1.33
N TRP A 195 -7.91 13.03 -2.47
CA TRP A 195 -6.91 13.29 -3.49
C TRP A 195 -7.44 12.90 -4.87
N LYS A 196 -7.02 13.65 -5.90
CA LYS A 196 -7.23 13.34 -7.31
C LYS A 196 -5.95 13.59 -8.09
N SER A 197 -5.69 12.79 -9.12
CA SER A 197 -4.57 13.03 -10.02
C SER A 197 -4.83 14.23 -10.93
N ASN A 198 -3.79 15.02 -11.20
CA ASN A 198 -3.86 16.23 -12.02
C ASN A 198 -3.51 16.00 -13.50
N SER A 199 -2.99 14.81 -13.83
CA SER A 199 -2.57 14.46 -15.19
C SER A 199 -2.73 12.96 -15.44
N GLY A 200 -2.76 12.58 -16.73
CA GLY A 200 -2.93 11.20 -17.17
C GLY A 200 -4.32 10.62 -16.86
N PHE A 201 -4.38 9.29 -16.76
CA PHE A 201 -5.61 8.61 -16.35
C PHE A 201 -6.01 9.01 -14.93
N GLN A 202 -7.23 9.53 -14.80
CA GLN A 202 -7.74 10.04 -13.52
C GLN A 202 -7.76 8.94 -12.47
N ARG A 203 -7.17 9.26 -11.32
CA ARG A 203 -7.14 8.43 -10.12
C ARG A 203 -7.62 9.25 -8.94
N GLU A 204 -8.27 8.59 -7.99
CA GLU A 204 -8.77 9.21 -6.77
C GLU A 204 -8.37 8.38 -5.56
N ILE A 205 -8.20 9.06 -4.42
CA ILE A 205 -8.17 8.42 -3.12
C ILE A 205 -9.45 8.81 -2.39
N LEU A 206 -10.26 7.81 -2.06
CA LEU A 206 -11.43 7.96 -1.22
C LEU A 206 -11.05 7.70 0.23
N LYS A 207 -11.64 8.46 1.13
CA LYS A 207 -11.58 8.23 2.58
C LYS A 207 -12.99 7.93 3.08
N LEU A 208 -13.12 6.79 3.74
CA LEU A 208 -14.32 6.36 4.44
C LEU A 208 -14.13 6.54 5.95
N THR A 209 -15.10 7.17 6.59
CA THR A 209 -15.17 7.33 8.05
C THR A 209 -16.58 6.98 8.52
N TRP A 210 -16.69 6.41 9.72
CA TRP A 210 -18.00 6.16 10.33
C TRP A 210 -18.82 7.45 10.40
N LEU A 211 -20.12 7.33 10.09
CA LEU A 211 -21.13 8.38 10.33
C LEU A 211 -21.45 8.51 11.83
#